data_AF-A0A971V825-F1
#
_entry.id   AF-A0A971V825-F1
#
_cell.length_a   1.000
_cell.length_b   1.000
_cell.length_c   1.000
_cell.angle_alpha   90.00
_cell.angle_beta   90.00
_cell.angle_gamma   90.00
#
_symmetry.space_group_name_H-M   'P 1'
#
loop_
_entity.id
_entity.type
_entity.pdbx_description
1 polymer ?
#
loop_
_entity_poly.entity_id
_entity_poly.type
_entity_poly.pdbx_seq_one_letter_code
_entity_poly.pdbx_strand_id
1 'polypeptide(L)'
;MRAVKRFMMVALIMGIMLTQIGCWDRIDIEKNAFILGLGLDLPEKADQNDDMVMVTYQIALPAAMLGQAGQGDGGGGGGGSSSTLNISIEA
;
A
#
# COMPACT_ATOMS: atom_id res chain seq x y z
N MET A 1 39.79 -16.59 -31.01
CA MET A 1 39.81 -15.93 -29.68
C MET A 1 38.96 -14.64 -29.60
N ARG A 2 39.04 -13.70 -30.56
CA ARG A 2 38.27 -12.44 -30.49
C ARG A 2 36.74 -12.61 -30.55
N ALA A 3 36.24 -13.53 -31.38
CA ALA A 3 34.80 -13.83 -31.48
C ALA A 3 34.25 -14.47 -30.20
N VAL A 4 34.98 -15.41 -29.59
CA VAL A 4 34.62 -16.04 -28.31
C VAL A 4 34.56 -14.99 -27.19
N LYS A 5 35.53 -14.08 -27.12
CA LYS A 5 35.54 -12.99 -26.13
C LYS A 5 34.35 -12.04 -26.31
N ARG A 6 33.98 -11.71 -27.56
CA ARG A 6 32.79 -10.89 -27.87
C ARG A 6 31.49 -11.60 -27.49
N PHE A 7 31.37 -12.89 -27.80
CA PHE A 7 30.20 -13.68 -27.44
C PHE A 7 30.02 -13.78 -25.92
N MET A 8 31.11 -14.02 -25.20
CA MET A 8 31.12 -14.08 -23.73
C MET A 8 30.73 -12.72 -23.10
N MET A 9 31.17 -11.61 -23.71
CA MET A 9 30.82 -10.26 -23.28
C MET A 9 29.33 -9.96 -23.49
N VAL A 10 28.76 -10.38 -24.63
CA VAL A 10 27.32 -10.22 -24.92
C VAL A 10 26.47 -11.08 -23.97
N ALA A 11 26.86 -12.33 -23.72
CA ALA A 11 26.16 -13.20 -22.77
C ALA A 11 26.16 -12.63 -21.34
N LEU A 12 27.27 -12.03 -20.90
CA LEU A 12 27.37 -11.37 -19.60
C LEU A 12 26.42 -10.16 -19.50
N ILE A 13 26.40 -9.30 -20.52
CA ILE A 13 25.52 -8.13 -20.57
C ILE A 13 24.05 -8.56 -20.55
N MET A 14 23.69 -9.59 -21.32
CA MET A 14 22.33 -10.12 -21.35
C MET A 14 21.91 -10.69 -19.98
N GLY A 15 22.81 -11.39 -19.29
CA GLY A 15 22.57 -11.89 -17.94
C GLY A 15 22.32 -10.77 -16.92
N ILE A 16 23.07 -9.68 -17.01
CA ILE A 16 22.90 -8.51 -16.14
C ILE A 16 21.57 -7.77 -16.43
N MET A 17 21.15 -7.70 -17.70
CA MET A 17 19.86 -7.08 -18.03
C MET A 17 18.67 -7.87 -17.48
N LEU A 18 18.77 -9.21 -17.44
CA LEU A 18 17.72 -10.06 -16.89
C LEU A 18 17.58 -9.94 -15.37
N THR A 19 18.62 -9.52 -14.64
CA THR A 19 18.50 -9.30 -13.19
C THR A 19 17.91 -7.93 -12.84
N GLN A 20 17.83 -7.00 -13.81
CA GLN A 20 17.27 -5.64 -13.61
C GLN A 20 15.74 -5.56 -13.77
N ILE A 21 15.09 -6.59 -14.33
CA ILE A 21 13.63 -6.60 -14.59
C ILE A 21 12.77 -7.01 -13.38
N GLY A 22 13.34 -7.07 -12.18
CA GLY A 22 12.61 -7.34 -10.95
C GLY A 22 12.59 -6.13 -10.02
N CYS A 23 11.42 -5.75 -9.50
CA CYS A 23 11.36 -4.95 -8.27
C CYS A 23 11.74 -5.86 -7.10
N TRP A 24 13.04 -6.02 -6.86
CA TRP A 24 13.59 -6.85 -5.79
C TRP A 24 13.23 -6.36 -4.38
N ASP A 25 12.67 -5.16 -4.27
CA ASP A 25 12.21 -4.53 -3.02
C ASP A 25 10.69 -4.27 -3.05
N ARG A 26 9.91 -5.20 -3.61
CA ARG A 26 8.44 -5.09 -3.59
C ARG A 26 7.94 -5.43 -2.18
N ILE A 27 7.52 -4.41 -1.45
CA ILE A 27 6.73 -4.57 -0.23
C ILE A 27 5.27 -4.74 -0.63
N ASP A 28 4.64 -5.83 -0.19
CA ASP A 28 3.22 -6.08 -0.43
C ASP A 28 2.36 -5.10 0.36
N ILE A 29 1.53 -4.34 -0.34
CA ILE A 29 0.60 -3.37 0.26
C ILE A 29 -0.47 -4.11 1.08
N GLU A 30 -0.83 -5.32 0.67
CA GLU A 30 -1.86 -6.14 1.32
C GLU A 30 -1.42 -6.70 2.68
N LYS A 31 -0.11 -6.74 2.94
CA LYS A 31 0.44 -7.22 4.23
C LYS A 31 0.55 -6.12 5.29
N ASN A 32 0.36 -4.87 4.90
CA ASN A 32 0.56 -3.72 5.77
C ASN A 32 -0.74 -2.94 5.95
N ALA A 33 -1.01 -2.50 7.17
CA ALA A 33 -2.07 -1.54 7.43
C ALA A 33 -1.53 -0.12 7.27
N PHE A 34 -2.16 0.68 6.40
CA PHE A 34 -1.78 2.07 6.18
C PHE A 34 -2.76 2.98 6.92
N ILE A 35 -2.27 3.68 7.93
CA ILE A 35 -3.03 4.72 8.63
C ILE A 35 -2.97 5.98 7.75
N LEU A 36 -4.11 6.38 7.20
CA LEU A 36 -4.25 7.58 6.37
C LEU A 36 -4.50 8.83 7.21
N GLY A 37 -5.14 8.66 8.37
CA GLY A 37 -5.52 9.75 9.25
C GLY A 37 -5.73 9.31 10.68
N LEU A 38 -5.71 10.29 11.58
CA LEU A 38 -5.93 10.10 13.00
C LEU A 38 -6.83 11.24 13.51
N GLY A 39 -7.91 10.88 14.20
CA GLY A 39 -8.78 11.79 14.94
C GLY A 39 -8.51 11.70 16.43
N LEU A 40 -8.52 12.84 17.12
CA LEU A 40 -8.39 12.92 18.57
C LEU A 40 -9.63 13.62 19.11
N ASP A 41 -10.36 12.93 19.98
CA ASP A 41 -11.61 13.40 20.56
C ASP A 41 -11.58 13.21 22.08
N LEU A 42 -12.40 14.00 22.77
CA LEU A 42 -12.66 13.77 24.19
C LEU A 42 -13.53 12.51 24.36
N PRO A 43 -13.33 11.70 25.41
CA PRO A 43 -14.14 10.51 25.64
C PRO A 43 -15.61 10.88 25.88
N GLU A 44 -16.51 10.09 25.32
CA GLU A 44 -17.97 10.33 25.41
C GLU A 44 -18.50 10.16 26.84
N LYS A 45 -17.81 9.34 27.64
CA LYS A 45 -18.05 9.20 29.07
C LYS A 45 -16.83 9.69 29.84
N ALA A 46 -16.99 10.83 30.49
CA ALA A 46 -16.05 11.35 31.48
C ALA A 46 -16.13 10.52 32.78
N ASP A 47 -15.91 9.20 32.71
CA ASP A 47 -15.82 8.36 33.89
C ASP A 47 -14.34 8.24 34.31
N GLN A 48 -14.00 9.10 35.28
CA GLN A 48 -12.96 8.93 36.32
C GLN A 48 -11.48 8.96 35.91
N ASN A 49 -11.13 9.06 34.64
CA ASN A 49 -9.77 9.42 34.21
C ASN A 49 -9.83 10.54 33.17
N ASP A 50 -9.67 11.79 33.63
CA ASP A 50 -9.61 13.01 32.79
C ASP A 50 -8.40 13.02 31.82
N ASP A 51 -7.55 12.00 31.87
CA ASP A 51 -6.33 11.89 31.08
C ASP A 51 -6.48 11.03 29.82
N MET A 52 -7.64 10.39 29.59
CA MET A 52 -7.86 9.52 28.43
C MET A 52 -8.31 10.32 27.20
N VAL A 53 -7.78 9.99 26.02
CA VAL A 53 -8.16 10.60 24.73
C VAL A 53 -8.70 9.51 23.81
N MET A 54 -9.83 9.77 23.16
CA MET A 54 -10.34 8.89 22.12
C MET A 54 -9.55 9.11 20.82
N VAL A 55 -8.88 8.06 20.36
CA VAL A 55 -8.08 8.05 19.14
C VAL A 55 -8.79 7.25 18.07
N THR A 56 -9.14 7.90 16.96
CA THR A 56 -9.73 7.25 15.79
C THR A 56 -8.70 7.09 14.69
N TYR A 57 -8.36 5.86 14.32
CA TYR A 57 -7.50 5.54 13.19
C TYR A 57 -8.32 5.35 11.93
N GLN A 58 -7.98 6.08 10.86
CA GLN A 58 -8.49 5.84 9.52
C GLN A 58 -7.49 4.97 8.76
N ILE A 59 -7.87 3.72 8.49
CA ILE A 59 -7.02 2.71 7.85
C ILE A 59 -7.44 2.54 6.39
N ALA A 60 -6.49 2.54 5.47
CA ALA A 60 -6.75 2.32 4.05
C ALA A 60 -7.24 0.88 3.78
N LEU A 61 -8.14 0.73 2.82
CA LEU A 61 -8.54 -0.56 2.25
C LEU A 61 -8.13 -0.63 0.77
N PRO A 62 -6.87 -0.99 0.45
CA PRO A 62 -6.34 -0.98 -0.91
C PRO A 62 -7.18 -1.79 -1.90
N ALA A 63 -7.69 -2.94 -1.48
CA ALA A 63 -8.56 -3.78 -2.32
C ALA A 63 -9.86 -3.08 -2.73
N ALA A 64 -10.40 -2.19 -1.89
CA ALA A 64 -11.59 -1.38 -2.21
C ALA A 64 -11.25 -0.14 -3.05
N MET A 65 -9.98 0.24 -3.15
CA MET A 65 -9.50 1.38 -3.95
C MET A 65 -9.19 1.02 -5.41
N LEU A 66 -8.95 -0.25 -5.71
CA LEU A 66 -8.62 -0.74 -7.06
C LEU A 66 -9.71 -0.41 -8.10
N GLY A 67 -10.95 -0.14 -7.68
CA GLY A 67 -12.04 0.32 -8.55
C GLY A 67 -11.95 1.80 -8.99
N GLN A 68 -11.08 2.63 -8.38
CA GLN A 68 -10.94 4.05 -8.72
C GLN A 68 -9.63 4.38 -9.46
N ALA A 69 -8.59 3.55 -9.34
CA ALA A 69 -7.27 3.80 -9.91
C ALA A 69 -7.05 3.20 -11.32
N GLY A 70 -8.08 2.62 -11.93
CA GLY A 70 -8.05 2.01 -13.26
C GLY A 70 -8.72 2.87 -14.33
N GLN A 71 -8.20 4.08 -14.60
CA GLN A 71 -8.58 4.80 -15.83
C GLN A 71 -7.77 4.24 -17.00
N GLY A 72 -8.23 3.09 -17.50
CA GLY A 72 -7.75 2.42 -18.70
C GLY A 72 -8.86 1.52 -19.21
N ASP A 73 -9.69 2.09 -20.08
CA ASP A 73 -10.79 1.48 -20.83
C ASP A 73 -11.89 0.71 -20.07
N GLY A 74 -13.08 1.32 -20.08
CA GLY A 74 -14.33 0.60 -20.31
C GLY A 74 -15.06 0.00 -19.11
N GLY A 75 -16.19 0.62 -18.77
CA GLY A 75 -17.32 -0.09 -18.17
C GLY A 75 -17.53 0.16 -16.68
N GLY A 76 -18.65 0.79 -16.34
CA GLY A 76 -19.02 1.22 -15.00
C GLY A 76 -19.24 0.09 -13.99
N GLY A 77 -19.03 0.46 -12.72
CA GLY A 77 -19.28 -0.39 -11.56
C GLY A 77 -19.15 0.41 -10.27
N GLY A 78 -19.98 1.45 -10.11
CA GLY A 78 -20.12 2.18 -8.85
C GLY A 78 -20.77 1.30 -7.79
N GLY A 79 -19.97 0.52 -7.06
CA GLY A 79 -20.35 -0.14 -5.82
C GLY A 79 -19.65 0.55 -4.65
N GLY A 80 -20.39 1.39 -3.93
CA GLY A 80 -19.89 2.25 -2.84
C GLY A 80 -19.42 1.48 -1.61
N SER A 81 -18.29 0.79 -1.72
CA SER A 81 -17.54 0.28 -0.57
C SER A 81 -16.63 1.38 -0.05
N SER A 82 -16.70 1.68 1.24
CA SER A 82 -15.81 2.65 1.89
C SER A 82 -14.36 2.26 1.61
N SER A 83 -13.56 3.16 1.05
CA SER A 83 -12.14 2.94 0.79
C SER A 83 -11.29 2.94 2.07
N THR A 84 -11.92 3.19 3.21
CA THR A 84 -11.28 3.28 4.53
C THR A 84 -12.09 2.59 5.61
N LEU A 85 -11.40 2.06 6.62
CA LEU A 85 -11.96 1.55 7.86
C LEU A 85 -11.57 2.50 9.01
N ASN A 86 -12.56 2.99 9.76
CA ASN A 86 -12.31 3.82 10.94
C ASN A 86 -12.44 2.96 12.20
N ILE A 87 -11.44 2.98 13.08
CA ILE A 87 -11.45 2.29 14.38
C ILE A 87 -11.12 3.29 15.47
N SER A 88 -11.99 3.42 16.47
CA SER A 88 -11.79 4.30 17.63
C SER A 88 -11.41 3.49 18.86
N ILE A 89 -10.39 3.95 19.59
CA ILE A 89 -9.94 3.38 20.87
C ILE A 89 -9.77 4.50 21.90
N GLU A 90 -9.91 4.18 23.18
CA GLU A 90 -9.53 5.07 24.27
C GLU A 90 -8.05 4.81 24.59
N ALA A 91 -7.23 5.86 24.60
CA ALA A 91 -5.79 5.81 24.83
C ALA A 91 -5.39 6.67 26.05
#